data_AF-X1ELV4-F1
#
_entry.id   AF-X1ELV4-F1
#
_cell.length_a   1.000
_cell.length_b   1.000
_cell.length_c   1.000
_cell.angle_alpha   90.00
_cell.angle_beta   90.00
_cell.angle_gamma   90.00
#
_symmetry.space_group_name_H-M   'P 1'
#
loop_
_entity.id
_entity.type
_entity.pdbx_description
1 polymer ?
#
loop_
_entity_poly.entity_id
_entity_poly.type
_entity_poly.pdbx_seq_one_letter_code
_entity_poly.pdbx_strand_id
1 'polypeptide(L)' 'QTYADYDPSAFRQHAARFSSPVFPGETVTMDLWKDGNVISFEAKVKSRGVTVIKSGKTVLG' A
#
# COMPACT_ATOMS: atom_id res chain seq x y z
N GLN A 1 -10.17 0.91 4.79
CA GLN A 1 -9.92 -0.33 5.56
C GLN A 1 -8.55 -0.22 6.21
N THR A 2 -8.37 -0.78 7.40
CA THR A 2 -7.07 -0.86 8.11
C THR A 2 -6.90 -2.28 8.63
N TYR A 3 -5.66 -2.75 8.82
CA TYR A 3 -5.38 -4.16 9.15
C TYR A 3 -4.47 -4.39 10.35
N ALA A 4 -3.97 -3.32 10.99
CA ALA A 4 -3.03 -3.39 12.11
C ALA A 4 -3.55 -2.64 13.35
N ASP A 5 -4.83 -2.25 13.40
CA ASP A 5 -5.45 -1.53 14.54
C ASP A 5 -4.65 -0.31 15.04
N TYR A 6 -3.91 0.34 14.13
CA TYR A 6 -2.98 1.43 14.43
C TYR A 6 -1.83 1.06 15.38
N ASP A 7 -1.59 -0.23 15.61
CA ASP A 7 -0.43 -0.76 16.31
C ASP A 7 0.78 -0.87 15.37
N PRO A 8 1.83 -0.04 15.56
CA PRO A 8 3.05 -0.12 14.75
C PRO A 8 3.84 -1.41 15.01
N SER A 9 3.67 -2.06 16.17
CA SER A 9 4.41 -3.27 16.53
C SER A 9 3.97 -4.50 15.74
N ALA A 10 2.78 -4.46 15.13
CA ALA A 10 2.26 -5.54 14.29
C ALA A 10 2.99 -5.68 12.94
N PHE A 11 3.82 -4.71 12.53
CA PHE A 11 4.54 -4.77 11.25
C PHE A 11 5.83 -5.59 11.37
N ARG A 12 5.81 -6.82 10.84
CA ARG A 12 7.00 -7.68 10.77
C ARG A 12 7.84 -7.45 9.52
N GLN A 13 7.19 -7.16 8.39
CA GLN A 13 7.86 -6.85 7.12
C GLN A 13 7.03 -5.87 6.31
N HIS A 14 7.69 -4.93 5.62
CA HIS A 14 7.05 -4.04 4.66
C HIS A 14 7.92 -3.90 3.41
N ALA A 15 7.34 -4.12 2.24
CA ALA A 15 8.02 -4.02 0.95
C ALA A 15 7.11 -3.33 -0.07
N ALA A 16 7.69 -2.42 -0.87
CA ALA A 16 6.99 -1.69 -1.92
C ALA A 16 7.90 -1.50 -3.13
N ARG A 17 7.33 -1.61 -4.34
CA ARG A 17 8.00 -1.20 -5.57
C ARG A 17 7.37 0.08 -6.10
N PHE A 18 8.14 1.16 -6.05
CA PHE A 18 7.80 2.42 -6.69
C PHE A 18 7.92 2.26 -8.21
N SER A 19 6.83 2.51 -8.92
CA SER A 19 6.72 2.23 -10.36
C SER A 19 6.49 3.49 -11.20
N SER A 20 6.13 4.61 -10.58
CA SER A 20 5.94 5.91 -11.21
C SER A 20 5.95 7.02 -10.14
N PRO A 21 6.28 8.27 -10.50
CA PRO A 21 6.29 9.38 -9.55
C PRO A 21 4.88 9.76 -9.10
N VAL A 22 4.79 10.32 -7.89
CA VAL A 22 3.65 11.10 -7.39
C VAL A 22 4.10 12.55 -7.32
N PHE A 23 3.26 13.47 -7.76
CA PHE A 23 3.52 14.92 -7.65
C PHE A 23 2.81 15.51 -6.43
N PRO A 24 3.35 16.58 -5.83
CA PRO A 24 2.70 17.25 -4.70
C PRO A 24 1.26 17.68 -5.03
N GLY A 25 0.34 17.43 -4.10
CA GLY A 25 -1.08 17.73 -4.26
C GLY A 25 -1.91 16.64 -4.95
N GLU A 26 -1.28 15.58 -5.48
CA GLU A 26 -2.03 14.46 -6.06
C GLU A 26 -2.75 13.62 -5.01
N THR A 27 -3.95 13.16 -5.35
CA THR A 27 -4.69 12.18 -4.53
C THR A 27 -4.27 10.76 -4.89
N VAL A 28 -3.70 10.06 -3.90
CA VAL A 28 -3.37 8.64 -4.00
C VAL A 28 -4.49 7.79 -3.41
N THR A 29 -4.91 6.77 -4.13
CA THR A 29 -5.83 5.73 -3.64
C THR A 29 -5.07 4.44 -3.38
N MET A 30 -5.45 3.72 -2.33
CA MET A 30 -4.86 2.44 -1.93
C MET A 30 -5.87 1.32 -2.15
N ASP A 31 -5.48 0.33 -2.95
CA ASP A 31 -6.18 -0.94 -3.04
C ASP A 31 -5.46 -1.93 -2.12
N LEU A 32 -6.21 -2.61 -1.24
CA LEU A 32 -5.64 -3.52 -0.23
C LEU A 32 -6.38 -4.86 -0.25
N TRP A 33 -5.63 -5.95 -0.13
CA TRP A 33 -6.14 -7.32 -0.04
C TRP A 33 -5.46 -8.04 1.11
N LYS A 34 -6.24 -8.73 1.94
CA LYS A 34 -5.74 -9.51 3.09
C LYS A 34 -5.81 -11.01 2.79
N ASP A 35 -4.69 -11.69 2.98
CA ASP A 35 -4.55 -13.14 2.96
C ASP A 35 -3.81 -13.59 4.24
N GLY A 36 -4.56 -14.05 5.24
CA GLY A 36 -4.05 -14.32 6.57
C GLY A 36 -3.34 -13.11 7.17
N ASN A 37 -2.03 -13.24 7.39
CA ASN A 37 -1.16 -12.18 7.91
C ASN A 37 -0.49 -11.34 6.82
N VAL A 38 -0.74 -11.64 5.54
CA VAL A 38 -0.17 -10.90 4.42
C VAL A 38 -1.18 -9.87 3.91
N ILE A 39 -0.78 -8.61 3.86
CA ILE A 39 -1.54 -7.54 3.20
C ILE A 39 -0.84 -7.19 1.90
N SER A 40 -1.45 -7.56 0.78
CA SER A 40 -1.03 -7.10 -0.55
C SER A 40 -1.65 -5.74 -0.84
N PHE A 41 -0.90 -4.86 -1.52
CA PHE A 41 -1.41 -3.54 -1.84
C PHE A 41 -0.87 -2.97 -3.15
N GLU A 42 -1.69 -2.11 -3.77
CA GLU A 42 -1.31 -1.22 -4.87
C GLU A 42 -1.74 0.21 -4.55
N ALA A 43 -1.02 1.17 -5.11
CA ALA A 43 -1.34 2.59 -4.98
C ALA A 43 -1.44 3.24 -6.35
N LYS A 44 -2.45 4.09 -6.56
CA LYS A 44 -2.71 4.78 -7.82
C LYS A 44 -2.93 6.27 -7.62
N VAL A 45 -2.46 7.08 -8.57
CA VAL A 45 -2.84 8.49 -8.66
C VAL A 45 -4.16 8.57 -9.42
N LYS A 46 -5.24 8.94 -8.71
CA LYS A 46 -6.61 8.88 -9.23
C LYS A 46 -6.81 9.76 -10.47
N SER A 47 -6.25 10.97 -10.46
CA SER A 47 -6.39 11.95 -11.56
C SER A 47 -5.70 11.51 -12.85
N ARG A 48 -4.62 10.73 -12.76
CA ARG A 48 -3.82 10.27 -13.91
C ARG A 48 -4.10 8.82 -14.31
N GLY A 49 -4.77 8.04 -13.48
CA GLY A 49 -4.95 6.61 -13.71
C GLY A 49 -3.63 5.81 -13.69
N VAL A 50 -2.58 6.36 -13.08
CA VAL A 50 -1.24 5.74 -13.06
C VAL A 50 -1.03 4.99 -11.75
N THR A 51 -0.54 3.75 -11.85
CA THR A 51 -0.08 2.99 -10.67
C THR A 51 1.29 3.50 -10.24
N VAL A 52 1.41 3.88 -8.97
CA VAL A 52 2.65 4.45 -8.40
C VAL A 52 3.34 3.48 -7.45
N ILE A 53 2.58 2.60 -6.78
CA ILE A 53 3.11 1.43 -6.08
C ILE A 53 2.47 0.18 -6.67
N LYS A 54 3.29 -0.79 -7.05
CA LYS A 54 2.86 -2.08 -7.58
C LYS A 54 3.53 -3.22 -6.81
N SER A 55 2.81 -4.32 -6.60
CA SER A 55 3.32 -5.49 -5.86
C SER A 55 3.76 -5.15 -4.42
N GLY A 56 3.03 -4.26 -3.74
CA GLY A 56 3.26 -3.96 -2.33
C GLY A 56 2.86 -5.13 -1.42
N LYS A 57 3.61 -5.35 -0.34
CA LYS A 57 3.37 -6.41 0.64
C LYS A 57 3.74 -5.95 2.05
N THR A 58 2.81 -6.11 2.98
CA THR A 58 3.06 -6.08 4.43
C THR A 58 2.85 -7.47 5.00
N VAL A 59 3.72 -7.93 5.89
CA VAL A 59 3.48 -9.11 6.72
C VAL A 59 3.24 -8.64 8.15
N LEU A 60 2.09 -9.03 8.69
CA LEU A 60 1.68 -8.80 10.06
C LEU A 60 2.12 -9.94 10.99
N GLY A 61 2.28 -9.64 12.27
CA GLY A 61 2.44 -10.62 13.35
C GLY A 61 3.63 -10.35 14.23
#